data_AF-A0A3R7TCG2-F1
#
_entry.id   AF-A0A3R7TCG2-F1
#
_cell.length_a   1.000
_cell.length_b   1.000
_cell.length_c   1.000
_cell.angle_alpha   90.00
_cell.angle_beta   90.00
_cell.angle_gamma   90.00
#
_symmetry.space_group_name_H-M   'P 1'
#
loop_
_entity.id
_entity.type
_entity.pdbx_description
1 polymer ?
#
loop_
_entity_poly.entity_id
_entity_poly.type
_entity_poly.pdbx_seq_one_letter_code
_entity_poly.pdbx_strand_id
1 'polypeptide(L)' 'MTSDVVNKPKHYTQGKVECIDAIKEMCGSGFKDYCRGSVVKYLWRYDKKNGIEDLLKAQWFLNALIDYEKLTK' A
#
# COMPACT_ATOMS: atom_id res chain seq x y z
N MET A 1 -3.48 21.16 -21.06
CA MET A 1 -3.85 21.03 -19.63
C MET A 1 -4.33 19.61 -19.39
N THR A 2 -3.41 18.66 -19.30
CA THR A 2 -3.68 17.23 -19.13
C THR A 2 -3.72 16.93 -17.63
N SER A 3 -4.93 16.81 -17.09
CA SER A 3 -5.18 16.42 -15.70
C SER A 3 -4.69 15.00 -15.45
N ASP A 4 -3.64 14.88 -14.65
CA ASP A 4 -3.07 13.64 -14.14
C ASP A 4 -4.03 13.02 -13.11
N VAL A 5 -4.92 12.15 -13.61
CA VAL A 5 -5.92 11.40 -12.83
C VAL A 5 -5.29 10.25 -12.02
N VAL A 6 -4.01 9.96 -12.25
CA VAL A 6 -3.34 8.80 -11.67
C VAL A 6 -2.72 9.16 -10.32
N ASN A 7 -2.19 10.38 -10.19
CA ASN A 7 -1.46 10.78 -8.98
C ASN A 7 -2.30 11.54 -7.93
N LYS A 8 -3.50 12.03 -8.27
CA LYS A 8 -4.39 12.76 -7.32
C LYS A 8 -5.89 12.62 -7.63
N PRO A 9 -6.55 11.48 -7.35
CA PRO A 9 -8.01 11.46 -7.30
C PRO A 9 -8.49 12.40 -6.18
N LYS A 10 -9.31 13.42 -6.52
CA LYS A 10 -9.86 14.46 -5.62
C LYS A 10 -10.72 13.93 -4.45
N HIS A 11 -10.81 12.62 -4.26
CA HIS A 11 -11.81 11.96 -3.43
C HIS A 11 -11.22 11.18 -2.25
N TYR A 12 -9.90 11.25 -2.01
CA TYR A 12 -9.27 10.56 -0.88
C TYR A 12 -8.54 11.47 0.13
N THR A 13 -8.38 12.76 -0.16
CA THR A 13 -7.79 13.74 0.78
C THR A 13 -8.87 14.43 1.59
N GLN A 14 -9.54 13.68 2.46
CA GLN A 14 -10.31 14.22 3.58
C GLN A 14 -9.89 13.51 4.88
N GLY A 15 -8.69 13.82 5.37
CA GLY A 15 -8.24 13.38 6.69
C GLY A 15 -6.73 13.48 6.89
N LYS A 16 -6.29 13.75 8.13
CA LYS A 16 -4.88 13.66 8.57
C LYS A 16 -4.39 12.20 8.73
N VAL A 17 -5.17 11.23 8.25
CA VAL A 17 -4.98 9.80 8.47
C VAL A 17 -4.75 9.16 7.11
N GLU A 18 -3.59 8.54 6.92
CA GLU A 18 -3.28 7.84 5.68
C GLU A 18 -4.19 6.61 5.56
N CYS A 19 -4.57 6.24 4.33
CA CYS A 19 -5.46 5.10 4.11
C CYS A 19 -4.91 3.79 4.73
N ILE A 20 -3.58 3.66 4.82
CA ILE A 20 -2.91 2.54 5.46
C ILE A 20 -3.15 2.48 6.97
N ASP A 21 -3.27 3.63 7.63
CA ASP A 21 -3.53 3.71 9.07
C ASP A 21 -4.97 3.26 9.35
N ALA A 22 -5.92 3.70 8.53
CA ALA A 22 -7.31 3.21 8.61
C ALA A 22 -7.38 1.69 8.40
N ILE A 23 -6.66 1.15 7.42
CA ILE A 23 -6.60 -0.30 7.17
C ILE A 23 -5.94 -1.03 8.34
N LYS A 24 -4.89 -0.46 8.94
CA LYS A 24 -4.23 -1.02 10.12
C LYS A 24 -5.18 -1.12 11.31
N GLU A 25 -5.92 -0.05 11.60
CA GLU A 25 -6.94 -0.05 12.66
C GLU A 25 -8.07 -1.05 12.38
N MET A 26 -8.53 -1.13 11.12
CA MET A 26 -9.59 -2.08 10.73
C MET A 26 -9.13 -3.55 10.79
N CYS A 27 -7.90 -3.83 10.38
CA CYS A 27 -7.38 -5.20 10.31
C CYS A 27 -6.79 -5.68 11.65
N GLY A 28 -6.38 -4.78 12.54
CA GLY A 28 -5.74 -5.14 13.81
C GLY A 28 -4.56 -6.10 13.60
N SER A 29 -4.63 -7.29 14.20
CA SER A 29 -3.61 -8.35 14.07
C SER A 29 -3.51 -8.95 12.65
N GLY A 30 -4.53 -8.76 11.81
CA GLY A 30 -4.57 -9.21 10.42
C GLY A 30 -3.86 -8.26 9.44
N PHE A 31 -3.37 -7.10 9.91
CA PHE A 31 -2.68 -6.13 9.06
C PHE A 31 -1.45 -6.74 8.36
N LYS A 32 -0.71 -7.61 9.06
CA LYS A 32 0.46 -8.31 8.51
C LYS A 32 0.12 -9.17 7.29
N ASP A 33 -1.03 -9.84 7.32
CA ASP A 33 -1.47 -10.74 6.25
C ASP A 33 -1.99 -9.94 5.05
N TYR A 34 -2.62 -8.79 5.30
CA TYR A 34 -2.99 -7.84 4.26
C TYR A 34 -1.77 -7.28 3.51
N CYS A 35 -0.75 -6.84 4.24
CA CYS A 35 0.50 -6.36 3.65
C CYS A 35 1.19 -7.47 2.85
N ARG A 36 1.30 -8.69 3.41
CA ARG A 36 1.88 -9.86 2.72
C ARG A 36 1.15 -10.17 1.42
N GLY A 37 -0.18 -10.23 1.44
CA GLY A 37 -1.00 -10.47 0.25
C GLY A 37 -0.82 -9.37 -0.79
N SER A 38 -0.74 -8.11 -0.36
CA SER A 38 -0.50 -6.98 -1.26
C SER A 38 0.87 -7.03 -1.93
N VAL A 39 1.93 -7.36 -1.18
CA VAL A 39 3.28 -7.56 -1.74
C VAL A 39 3.27 -8.64 -2.82
N VAL A 40 2.73 -9.83 -2.51
CA VAL A 40 2.65 -10.96 -3.46
C VAL A 40 1.84 -10.59 -4.70
N LYS A 41 0.70 -9.92 -4.53
CA LYS A 41 -0.15 -9.44 -5.63
C LYS A 41 0.63 -8.55 -6.61
N TYR A 42 1.42 -7.60 -6.10
CA TYR A 42 2.19 -6.70 -6.96
C TYR A 42 3.41 -7.38 -7.58
N LEU A 43 4.09 -8.27 -6.85
CA LEU A 43 5.16 -9.11 -7.40
C LEU A 43 4.68 -10.12 -8.44
N TRP A 44 3.42 -10.55 -8.39
CA TRP A 44 2.85 -11.38 -9.44
C TRP A 44 2.58 -10.56 -10.70
N ARG A 45 2.06 -9.34 -10.55
CA ARG A 45 1.49 -8.56 -11.65
C ARG A 45 2.49 -7.68 -12.39
N TYR A 46 3.66 -7.41 -11.81
CA TYR A 46 4.57 -6.41 -12.35
C TYR A 46 5.03 -6.74 -13.78
N ASP A 47 5.28 -8.02 -14.11
CA ASP A 47 5.75 -8.42 -15.45
C ASP A 47 4.71 -8.16 -16.55
N LYS A 48 3.42 -8.19 -16.20
CA LYS A 48 2.28 -8.21 -17.13
C LYS A 48 1.50 -6.91 -17.22
N LYS A 49 1.63 -5.99 -16.25
CA LYS A 49 0.76 -4.80 -16.18
C LYS A 49 1.49 -3.48 -16.08
N ASN A 50 2.12 -3.20 -14.93
CA ASN A 50 2.62 -1.85 -14.63
C ASN A 50 4.14 -1.79 -14.39
N GLY A 51 4.86 -2.90 -14.57
CA GLY A 51 6.31 -2.94 -14.44
C GLY A 51 6.80 -2.41 -13.09
N ILE A 52 7.75 -1.48 -13.14
CA ILE A 52 8.43 -0.90 -11.97
C ILE A 52 7.44 -0.27 -10.97
N GLU A 53 6.32 0.30 -11.41
CA GLU A 53 5.35 0.90 -10.48
C GLU A 53 4.75 -0.13 -9.51
N ASP A 54 4.50 -1.35 -9.97
CA ASP A 54 4.03 -2.43 -9.11
C ASP A 54 5.15 -2.89 -8.15
N LEU A 55 6.41 -2.88 -8.58
CA LEU A 55 7.55 -3.14 -7.70
C LEU A 55 7.68 -2.09 -6.59
N LEU A 56 7.49 -0.80 -6.92
CA LEU A 56 7.49 0.29 -5.94
C LEU A 56 6.32 0.15 -4.95
N LYS A 57 5.13 -0.25 -5.43
CA LYS A 57 3.99 -0.57 -4.54
C LYS A 57 4.30 -1.76 -3.63
N ALA A 58 4.92 -2.81 -4.16
CA ALA A 58 5.35 -3.95 -3.35
C ALA A 58 6.35 -3.52 -2.27
N GLN A 59 7.34 -2.69 -2.61
CA GLN A 59 8.30 -2.15 -1.66
C GLN A 59 7.61 -1.31 -0.58
N TRP A 60 6.64 -0.47 -0.94
CA TRP A 60 5.90 0.33 0.03
C TRP A 60 5.14 -0.52 1.05
N PHE A 61 4.42 -1.56 0.61
CA PHE A 61 3.74 -2.50 1.52
C PHE A 61 4.72 -3.31 2.37
N LEU A 62 5.88 -3.66 1.82
CA LEU A 62 6.93 -4.35 2.57
C LEU A 62 7.52 -3.44 3.66
N ASN A 63 7.78 -2.18 3.36
CA ASN A 63 8.26 -1.20 4.34
C ASN A 63 7.23 -1.00 5.46
N ALA A 64 5.94 -0.86 5.11
CA ALA A 64 4.87 -0.75 6.10
C ALA A 64 4.79 -1.98 7.03
N LEU A 65 5.02 -3.18 6.49
CA LEU A 65 5.09 -4.41 7.28
C LEU A 65 6.33 -4.43 8.20
N ILE A 66 7.49 -4.02 7.70
CA ILE A 66 8.72 -3.92 8.50
C ILE A 66 8.51 -2.95 9.67
N ASP A 67 7.93 -1.79 9.42
CA ASP A 67 7.67 -0.78 10.46
C ASP A 67 6.65 -1.27 11.48
N TYR A 68 5.61 -1.99 11.03
CA TYR A 68 4.67 -2.67 11.93
C TYR A 68 5.37 -3.68 12.85
N GLU A 69 6.22 -4.55 12.30
CA GLU A 69 6.97 -5.57 13.07
C GLU A 69 8.02 -4.96 14.03
N LYS A 70 8.55 -3.77 13.73
CA LYS A 70 9.45 -3.04 14.64
C LYS A 70 8.72 -2.42 15.82
N LEU A 71 7.44 -2.07 15.67
CA LEU A 71 6.61 -1.47 16.72
C LEU A 71 5.98 -2.52 17.64
N THR A 72 5.80 -3.74 17.15
CA THR A 72 5.20 -4.86 17.91
C THR A 72 6.23 -5.75 18.61
N LYS A 73 7.53 -5.55 18.35
CA LYS A 73 8.66 -6.18 19.05
C LYS A 73 9.25 -5.23 20.07
#